data_AF-A0A354UUW0-F1
#
_entry.id   AF-A0A354UUW0-F1
#
_cell.length_a   1.000
_cell.length_b   1.000
_cell.length_c   1.000
_cell.angle_alpha   90.00
_cell.angle_beta   90.00
_cell.angle_gamma   90.00
#
_symmetry.space_group_name_H-M   'P 1'
#
loop_
_entity.id
_entity.type
_entity.pdbx_description
1 polymer ?
#
loop_
_entity_poly.entity_id
_entity_poly.type
_entity_poly.pdbx_seq_one_letter_code
_entity_poly.pdbx_strand_id
1 'polypeptide(L)' 'MFEKLKNYAARQLELDPSEITPDSTFESLGIDSLDVVEMIMDLESELGVELDMEDQKITTFQELADFIESKLN' A
#
# COMPACT_ATOMS: atom_id res chain seq x y z
N MET A 1 5.67 -8.73 -0.43
CA MET A 1 4.60 -7.85 0.11
C MET A 1 3.84 -7.13 -0.99
N PHE A 2 4.50 -6.65 -2.04
CA PHE A 2 3.88 -5.96 -3.17
C PHE A 2 2.66 -6.67 -3.76
N GLU A 3 2.76 -7.98 -4.06
CA GLU A 3 1.62 -8.75 -4.59
C GLU A 3 0.42 -8.82 -3.65
N LYS A 4 0.63 -8.79 -2.32
CA LYS A 4 -0.49 -8.71 -1.35
C LYS A 4 -1.16 -7.35 -1.43
N LEU A 5 -0.39 -6.26 -1.39
CA LEU A 5 -0.91 -4.90 -1.51
C LEU A 5 -1.65 -4.69 -2.82
N LYS A 6 -1.08 -5.16 -3.92
CA LYS A 6 -1.67 -5.11 -5.25
C LYS A 6 -3.01 -5.83 -5.31
N ASN A 7 -3.09 -7.05 -4.78
CA ASN A 7 -4.36 -7.80 -4.72
C ASN A 7 -5.37 -7.15 -3.77
N TYR A 8 -4.90 -6.54 -2.69
CA TYR A 8 -5.75 -5.81 -1.75
C TYR A 8 -6.35 -4.57 -2.43
N ALA A 9 -5.52 -3.72 -3.02
CA ALA A 9 -5.95 -2.55 -3.77
C ALA A 9 -6.86 -2.90 -4.94
N ALA A 10 -6.55 -3.94 -5.72
CA ALA A 10 -7.40 -4.38 -6.82
C ALA A 10 -8.80 -4.84 -6.35
N ARG A 11 -8.91 -5.42 -5.14
CA ARG A 11 -10.20 -5.87 -4.58
C ARG A 11 -10.97 -4.75 -3.90
N GLN A 12 -10.28 -3.94 -3.11
CA GLN A 12 -10.89 -2.92 -2.27
C GLN A 12 -11.22 -1.65 -3.06
N LEU A 13 -10.38 -1.30 -4.03
CA LEU A 13 -10.47 -0.09 -4.83
C LEU A 13 -11.00 -0.36 -6.24
N GLU A 14 -11.40 -1.61 -6.51
CA GLU A 14 -11.90 -2.07 -7.81
C GLU A 14 -10.97 -1.74 -8.99
N LEU A 15 -9.67 -1.65 -8.72
CA LEU A 15 -8.64 -1.35 -9.72
C LEU A 15 -8.21 -2.59 -10.49
N ASP A 16 -7.84 -2.40 -11.75
CA ASP A 16 -7.29 -3.48 -12.54
C ASP A 16 -5.84 -3.76 -12.06
N PRO A 17 -5.53 -4.99 -11.61
CA PRO A 17 -4.17 -5.34 -11.20
C PRO A 17 -3.16 -5.19 -12.35
N SER A 18 -3.58 -5.20 -13.62
CA SER A 18 -2.68 -4.90 -14.73
C SER A 18 -2.25 -3.44 -14.78
N GLU A 19 -3.04 -2.51 -14.23
CA GLU A 19 -2.69 -1.10 -14.11
C GLU A 19 -1.77 -0.83 -12.92
N ILE A 20 -1.80 -1.68 -11.88
CA ILE A 20 -0.91 -1.56 -10.72
C ILE A 20 0.49 -2.06 -11.07
N THR A 21 1.36 -1.11 -11.43
CA THR A 21 2.80 -1.34 -11.65
C THR A 21 3.63 -0.89 -10.45
N PRO A 22 4.89 -1.36 -10.31
CA PRO A 22 5.79 -0.93 -9.23
C PRO A 22 6.05 0.59 -9.24
N ASP A 23 6.05 1.19 -10.44
CA ASP A 23 6.28 2.63 -10.65
C ASP A 23 4.98 3.46 -10.55
N SER A 24 3.82 2.80 -10.41
CA SER A 24 2.53 3.48 -10.30
C SER A 24 2.38 4.14 -8.94
N THR A 25 1.96 5.40 -8.93
CA THR A 25 1.64 6.12 -7.70
C THR A 25 0.18 5.92 -7.32
N PHE A 26 -0.13 6.02 -6.02
CA PHE A 26 -1.51 5.96 -5.52
C PHE A 26 -2.40 6.99 -6.24
N GLU A 27 -1.91 8.23 -6.38
CA GLU A 27 -2.62 9.29 -7.11
C GLU A 27 -2.87 8.95 -8.59
N SER A 28 -1.90 8.33 -9.26
CA SER A 28 -2.05 7.95 -10.69
C SER A 28 -3.11 6.87 -10.91
N LEU A 29 -3.33 6.04 -9.90
CA LEU A 29 -4.33 4.98 -9.88
C LEU A 29 -5.69 5.47 -9.36
N GLY A 30 -5.82 6.76 -9.05
CA GLY A 30 -7.07 7.33 -8.52
C GLY A 30 -7.38 6.90 -7.09
N ILE A 31 -6.34 6.52 -6.32
CA ILE A 31 -6.46 6.12 -4.93
C ILE A 31 -6.39 7.37 -4.07
N ASP A 32 -7.40 7.56 -3.24
CA ASP A 32 -7.42 8.70 -2.32
C ASP A 32 -6.56 8.42 -1.08
N SER A 33 -6.13 9.49 -0.41
CA SER A 33 -5.33 9.36 0.80
C SER A 33 -6.02 8.58 1.92
N LEU A 34 -7.37 8.59 1.95
CA LEU A 34 -8.16 7.80 2.89
C LEU A 34 -8.05 6.29 2.62
N ASP A 35 -8.09 5.88 1.36
CA ASP A 35 -7.95 4.47 0.96
C ASP A 35 -6.58 3.92 1.34
N VAL A 36 -5.53 4.73 1.18
CA VAL A 36 -4.17 4.39 1.61
C VAL A 36 -4.11 4.22 3.13
N VAL A 37 -4.73 5.13 3.88
CA VAL A 37 -4.78 5.06 5.35
C VAL A 37 -5.52 3.80 5.82
N GLU A 38 -6.70 3.49 5.25
CA GLU A 38 -7.45 2.27 5.61
C GLU A 38 -6.66 1.00 5.32
N MET A 39 -6.04 0.91 4.14
CA MET A 39 -5.19 -0.22 3.76
C MET A 39 -4.06 -0.43 4.76
N ILE A 40 -3.44 0.66 5.22
CA ILE A 40 -2.31 0.59 6.14
C ILE A 40 -2.77 0.21 7.54
N MET A 41 -3.87 0.76 8.04
CA MET A 41 -4.46 0.37 9.32
C MET A 41 -4.81 -1.13 9.35
N ASP A 42 -5.36 -1.66 8.26
CA ASP A 42 -5.67 -3.10 8.15
C ASP A 42 -4.40 -3.96 8.14
N LEU A 43 -3.36 -3.51 7.43
CA LEU A 43 -2.05 -4.19 7.41
C LEU A 43 -1.36 -4.14 8.76
N GLU A 44 -1.36 -3.00 9.44
CA GLU A 44 -0.83 -2.83 10.80
C GLU A 44 -1.50 -3.81 11.76
N SER A 45 -2.82 -3.95 11.68
CA SER A 45 -3.60 -4.89 12.49
C SER A 45 -3.34 -6.36 12.12
N GLU A 46 -3.28 -6.71 10.82
CA GLU A 46 -3.00 -8.07 10.35
C GLU A 46 -1.59 -8.53 10.73
N LEU A 47 -0.62 -7.63 10.63
CA LEU A 47 0.79 -7.91 10.83
C LEU A 47 1.25 -7.65 12.27
N GLY A 48 0.48 -6.90 13.06
CA GLY A 48 0.84 -6.49 14.41
C GLY A 48 2.04 -5.54 14.45
N VAL A 49 2.19 -4.67 13.45
CA VAL A 49 3.27 -3.68 13.35
C VAL A 49 2.71 -2.27 13.26
N GLU A 50 3.50 -1.28 13.67
CA GLU A 50 3.16 0.14 13.55
C GLU A 50 3.91 0.73 12.33
N LEU A 51 3.16 1.11 11.31
CA LEU A 51 3.61 1.68 10.05
C LEU A 51 3.51 3.20 10.12
N ASP A 52 4.40 3.81 10.90
CA ASP A 52 4.46 5.26 11.02
C ASP A 52 4.91 5.90 9.69
N MET A 53 3.93 6.39 8.93
CA MET A 53 4.13 7.04 7.64
C MET A 53 4.36 8.56 7.75
N GLU A 54 4.26 9.17 8.94
CA GLU A 54 4.28 10.64 9.06
C GLU A 54 5.57 11.25 8.48
N ASP A 55 6.70 10.54 8.60
CA ASP A 55 8.00 10.96 8.09
C ASP A 55 8.36 10.35 6.71
N GLN A 56 7.58 9.39 6.20
CA GLN A 56 7.84 8.73 4.93
C GLN A 56 6.90 9.18 3.82
N LYS A 57 7.47 9.79 2.77
CA LYS A 57 6.77 10.06 1.51
C LYS A 57 6.66 8.78 0.67
N ILE A 58 5.79 7.88 1.10
CA ILE A 58 5.44 6.70 0.30
C ILE A 58 4.38 7.12 -0.70
N THR A 59 4.70 7.02 -1.99
CA THR A 59 3.80 7.41 -3.07
C THR A 59 3.44 6.25 -3.97
N THR A 60 4.21 5.17 -3.92
CA THR A 60 4.03 3.97 -4.74
C THR A 60 3.73 2.73 -3.89
N PHE A 61 3.09 1.74 -4.52
CA PHE A 61 2.85 0.43 -3.91
C PHE A 61 4.16 -0.32 -3.61
N GLN A 62 5.19 -0.13 -4.41
CA GLN A 62 6.50 -0.75 -4.21
C GLN A 62 7.18 -0.19 -2.96
N GLU A 63 7.21 1.13 -2.80
CA GLU A 63 7.75 1.77 -1.59
C GLU A 63 7.01 1.30 -0.32
N LEU A 64 5.68 1.19 -0.39
CA LEU A 64 4.88 0.70 0.73
C LEU A 64 5.23 -0.76 1.05
N ALA A 65 5.35 -1.61 0.03
CA ALA A 65 5.73 -3.00 0.19
C ALA A 65 7.08 -3.16 0.88
N ASP A 66 8.09 -2.41 0.40
CA ASP A 66 9.45 -2.45 0.90
C ASP A 66 9.52 -1.92 2.34
N PHE A 67 8.77 -0.85 2.63
CA PHE A 67 8.65 -0.32 3.98
C PHE A 67 8.09 -1.35 4.96
N ILE A 68 6.98 -2.00 4.60
CA ILE A 68 6.37 -3.03 5.45
C ILE A 68 7.33 -4.22 5.63
N GLU A 69 7.98 -4.69 4.57
CA GLU A 69 8.98 -5.76 4.68
C GLU A 69 10.16 -5.38 5.59
N SER A 70 10.58 -4.12 5.57
CA SER A 70 11.63 -3.61 6.47
C SER A 70 11.23 -3.61 7.95
N LYS A 71 9.93 -3.55 8.25
CA LYS A 71 9.39 -3.59 9.62
C LYS A 71 9.12 -5.01 10.12
N LEU A 72 8.91 -5.95 9.20
CA LEU A 72 8.65 -7.38 9.49
C LEU A 72 9.92 -8.22 9.68
N ASN A 73 11.08 -7.71 9.24
CA ASN A 73 12.40 -8.32 9.44
C ASN A 73 13.09 -7.80 10.71
#